data_AF-A0A0G1U6D6-F1
#
_entry.id   AF-A0A0G1U6D6-F1
#
_cell.length_a   1.000
_cell.length_b   1.000
_cell.length_c   1.000
_cell.angle_alpha   90.00
_cell.angle_beta   90.00
_cell.angle_gamma   90.00
#
_symmetry.space_group_name_H-M   'P 1'
#
loop_
_entity.id
_entity.type
_entity.pdbx_description
1 polymer ?
#
loop_
_entity_poly.entity_id
_entity_poly.type
_entity_poly.pdbx_seq_one_letter_code
_entity_poly.pdbx_strand_id
1 'polypeptide(L)'
;MTTSNSSPFAACAVSNVTRESLSSISVSCVEREASERSYYPVLENLLNEFPKEAKKYSVLVESRKSSVGIPDFKVETSKNLLIGYIEAKDLGKDLDRLSKGEQEQIEKYLKEYPKLIVTNFIEFRLYENGEKVDSVLISQPITLKLKQPVLTNEPKFKGLLERFYSTIIPKVYSSKQLAELLARKTHVLRDLVREEIDLGDNETTSTEELLDAFKKTLRPDISEDDFADMYAQTVTYGLFSARLNAGEKDFNRATAYDYIPQTIPLLKRIFFLISGQNIQQHIKWQADEIAEILANTDIDKIQNEFFKQGKGRDPIIHFYETFLSEYDPKERAKRGVYYTPEPVVSYITKSIHKLLKYKFMKKDGFADNSVTVLDPAAGTLTFLANAIYLAKDELVSRYGSGSWNSLVKEHILKNFYAFEILMAPYTVGHLKIALLLKESGYEMTEQDRFKLYLTNTLDFEKVEELPLLMLAKEITDESKKAFDIKTKEPVLV
;
A
#
# COMPACT_ATOMS: atom_id res chain seq x y z
N MET A 1 -61.35 15.12 26.54
CA MET A 1 -60.12 15.83 26.96
C MET A 1 -59.09 14.76 27.27
N THR A 2 -57.95 14.58 26.61
CA THR A 2 -57.20 15.25 25.53
C THR A 2 -56.04 14.27 25.23
N THR A 3 -56.03 13.59 24.08
CA THR A 3 -55.01 13.70 22.98
C THR A 3 -53.54 13.63 23.45
N SER A 4 -52.83 12.51 23.31
CA SER A 4 -52.04 12.09 22.13
C SER A 4 -51.02 13.14 21.65
N ASN A 5 -49.74 12.98 22.03
CA ASN A 5 -48.62 13.66 21.38
C ASN A 5 -47.60 12.60 20.92
N SER A 6 -47.75 12.20 19.67
CA SER A 6 -46.74 11.56 18.85
C SER A 6 -45.60 12.55 18.57
N SER A 7 -44.36 12.16 18.84
CA SER A 7 -43.17 12.89 18.37
C SER A 7 -43.07 12.78 16.84
N PRO A 8 -42.79 13.87 16.10
CA PRO A 8 -42.61 13.79 14.66
C PRO A 8 -41.14 13.48 14.35
N PHE A 9 -40.78 12.21 14.38
CA PHE A 9 -39.63 11.70 13.61
C PHE A 9 -40.16 11.16 12.27
N ALA A 10 -39.38 11.37 11.21
CA ALA A 10 -39.56 10.87 9.84
C ALA A 10 -40.50 11.68 8.92
N ALA A 11 -39.87 12.45 8.02
CA ALA A 11 -40.12 12.47 6.56
C ALA A 11 -39.67 13.82 5.98
N CYS A 12 -38.39 13.96 5.61
CA CYS A 12 -37.92 15.12 4.85
C CYS A 12 -36.78 14.72 3.90
N ALA A 13 -37.16 14.10 2.79
CA ALA A 13 -36.21 13.61 1.79
C ALA A 13 -35.78 14.75 0.85
N VAL A 14 -34.47 15.01 0.81
CA VAL A 14 -33.69 15.72 -0.22
C VAL A 14 -33.86 17.25 -0.32
N SER A 15 -35.01 17.86 0.02
CA SER A 15 -35.16 19.34 -0.04
C SER A 15 -34.87 20.07 1.27
N ASN A 16 -34.94 19.39 2.41
CA ASN A 16 -34.74 20.01 3.73
C ASN A 16 -33.31 19.85 4.26
N VAL A 17 -32.55 18.84 3.83
CA VAL A 17 -31.17 18.62 4.29
C VAL A 17 -30.28 19.82 3.93
N THR A 18 -30.44 20.38 2.73
CA THR A 18 -29.71 21.59 2.32
C THR A 18 -30.13 22.81 3.14
N ARG A 19 -31.44 23.02 3.38
CA ARG A 19 -31.93 24.14 4.20
C ARG A 19 -31.54 24.03 5.67
N GLU A 20 -31.69 22.86 6.28
CA GLU A 20 -31.36 22.62 7.69
C GLU A 20 -29.84 22.65 7.90
N SER A 21 -29.05 22.02 7.03
CA SER A 21 -27.57 22.09 7.08
C SER A 21 -27.07 23.51 6.84
N LEU A 22 -27.61 24.26 5.88
CA LEU A 22 -27.19 25.65 5.67
C LEU A 22 -27.69 26.59 6.78
N SER A 23 -28.85 26.29 7.38
CA SER A 23 -29.32 27.00 8.56
C SER A 23 -28.45 26.70 9.79
N SER A 24 -27.93 25.48 9.95
CA SER A 24 -27.02 25.14 11.04
C SER A 24 -25.63 25.76 10.86
N ILE A 25 -25.12 25.86 9.61
CA ILE A 25 -23.95 26.71 9.28
C ILE A 25 -24.19 28.16 9.73
N SER A 26 -25.39 28.69 9.51
CA SER A 26 -25.72 30.07 9.89
C SER A 26 -25.84 30.31 11.39
N VAL A 27 -26.29 29.30 12.15
CA VAL A 27 -26.40 29.36 13.61
C VAL A 27 -25.02 29.24 14.27
N SER A 28 -24.13 28.37 13.75
CA SER A 28 -22.76 28.27 14.26
C SER A 28 -21.91 29.53 13.97
N CYS A 29 -22.21 30.28 12.91
CA CYS A 29 -21.57 31.57 12.59
C CYS A 29 -21.79 32.68 13.65
N VAL A 30 -22.72 32.50 14.59
CA VAL A 30 -23.00 33.50 15.63
C VAL A 30 -22.03 33.36 16.82
N GLU A 31 -21.35 32.21 16.97
CA GLU A 31 -20.48 31.93 18.11
C GLU A 31 -19.00 31.77 17.71
N ARG A 32 -18.24 32.87 17.84
CA ARG A 32 -16.75 33.01 17.82
C ARG A 32 -16.02 32.68 16.50
N GLU A 33 -14.76 33.11 16.42
CA GLU A 33 -13.81 32.89 15.31
C GLU A 33 -13.70 31.40 14.95
N ALA A 34 -14.56 30.97 14.04
CA ALA A 34 -14.68 29.58 13.62
C ALA A 34 -13.67 29.28 12.50
N SER A 35 -12.76 28.34 12.74
CA SER A 35 -11.86 27.79 11.72
C SER A 35 -12.61 26.91 10.71
N GLU A 36 -12.01 26.60 9.57
CA GLU A 36 -12.51 25.64 8.55
C GLU A 36 -13.17 24.40 9.18
N ARG A 37 -12.48 23.78 10.15
CA ARG A 37 -12.88 22.54 10.82
C ARG A 37 -14.16 22.65 11.64
N SER A 38 -14.52 23.85 12.10
CA SER A 38 -15.75 24.09 12.86
C SER A 38 -17.01 23.81 12.02
N TYR A 39 -16.88 23.82 10.68
CA TYR A 39 -17.97 23.55 9.74
C TYR A 39 -17.96 22.11 9.18
N TYR A 40 -16.95 21.31 9.52
CA TYR A 40 -16.84 19.94 8.99
C TYR A 40 -18.01 19.03 9.34
N PRO A 41 -18.55 19.04 10.59
CA PRO A 41 -19.71 18.20 10.92
C PRO A 41 -20.94 18.50 10.05
N VAL A 42 -21.09 19.75 9.60
CA VAL A 42 -22.23 20.12 8.76
C VAL A 42 -22.07 19.59 7.34
N LEU A 43 -20.87 19.73 6.77
CA LEU A 43 -20.56 19.19 5.45
C LEU A 43 -20.61 17.65 5.46
N GLU A 44 -20.11 17.01 6.52
CA GLU A 44 -20.19 15.56 6.72
C GLU A 44 -21.64 15.07 6.75
N ASN A 45 -22.51 15.70 7.54
CA ASN A 45 -23.93 15.35 7.60
C ASN A 45 -24.61 15.50 6.24
N LEU A 46 -24.36 16.62 5.54
CA LEU A 46 -24.90 16.85 4.20
C LEU A 46 -24.51 15.73 3.22
N LEU A 47 -23.24 15.33 3.23
CA LEU A 47 -22.72 14.28 2.34
C LEU A 47 -23.27 12.90 2.71
N ASN A 48 -23.39 12.58 4.00
CA ASN A 48 -23.96 11.31 4.44
C ASN A 48 -25.46 11.19 4.11
N GLU A 49 -26.22 12.30 4.17
CA GLU A 49 -27.67 12.31 3.94
C GLU A 49 -28.07 12.49 2.47
N PHE A 50 -27.19 13.04 1.64
CA PHE A 50 -27.49 13.31 0.23
C PHE A 50 -27.90 12.07 -0.59
N PRO A 51 -27.13 10.95 -0.60
CA PRO A 51 -27.51 9.78 -1.37
C PRO A 51 -28.80 9.15 -0.85
N LYS A 52 -29.76 8.87 -1.76
CA LYS A 52 -31.06 8.23 -1.44
C LYS A 52 -30.92 6.90 -0.66
N GLU A 53 -29.76 6.26 -0.78
CA GLU A 53 -29.38 5.06 -0.05
C GLU A 53 -28.19 5.38 0.86
N ALA A 54 -28.37 6.26 1.85
CA ALA A 54 -27.33 6.72 2.77
C ALA A 54 -26.46 5.58 3.37
N LYS A 55 -27.03 4.39 3.57
CA LYS A 55 -26.31 3.20 4.05
C LYS A 55 -25.27 2.61 3.06
N LYS A 56 -25.19 3.11 1.82
CA LYS A 56 -24.24 2.66 0.80
C LYS A 56 -22.95 3.47 0.75
N TYR A 57 -22.85 4.57 1.50
CA TYR A 57 -21.69 5.44 1.46
C TYR A 57 -21.19 5.76 2.87
N SER A 58 -19.91 6.10 2.98
CA SER A 58 -19.27 6.58 4.19
C SER A 58 -18.47 7.83 3.86
N VAL A 59 -18.63 8.86 4.68
CA VAL A 59 -17.83 10.08 4.64
C VAL A 59 -16.85 10.00 5.82
N LEU A 60 -15.57 10.15 5.52
CA LEU A 60 -14.51 10.13 6.51
C LEU A 60 -13.86 11.51 6.53
N VAL A 61 -13.71 12.07 7.73
CA VAL A 61 -13.13 13.39 7.97
C VAL A 61 -11.73 13.24 8.54
N GLU A 62 -10.76 13.98 8.00
CA GLU A 62 -9.38 13.87 8.45
C GLU A 62 -9.22 14.45 9.87
N SER A 63 -8.70 13.63 10.78
CA SER A 63 -8.62 13.97 12.20
C SER A 63 -7.61 15.08 12.51
N ARG A 64 -6.56 15.29 11.70
CA ARG A 64 -5.52 16.31 11.95
C ARG A 64 -5.10 17.12 10.72
N LYS A 65 -4.57 18.34 10.91
CA LYS A 65 -3.95 19.08 9.80
C LYS A 65 -2.61 18.41 9.49
N SER A 66 -2.59 17.56 8.45
CA SER A 66 -1.37 16.96 7.94
C SER A 66 -0.60 17.96 7.07
N SER A 67 0.71 18.04 7.30
CA SER A 67 1.66 18.80 6.48
C SER A 67 1.98 18.12 5.14
N VAL A 68 1.70 16.82 5.01
CA VAL A 68 1.89 16.03 3.79
C VAL A 68 0.90 16.42 2.69
N GLY A 69 -0.23 17.03 3.08
CA GLY A 69 -1.26 17.51 2.18
C GLY A 69 -2.11 16.36 1.66
N ILE A 70 -3.07 15.92 2.49
CA ILE A 70 -4.20 15.08 2.09
C ILE A 70 -5.49 15.91 2.16
N PRO A 71 -6.53 15.61 1.35
CA PRO A 71 -7.80 16.31 1.40
C PRO A 71 -8.53 16.12 2.74
N ASP A 72 -9.33 17.12 3.12
CA ASP A 72 -10.08 17.10 4.39
C ASP A 72 -11.10 15.97 4.52
N PHE A 73 -11.73 15.57 3.41
CA PHE A 73 -12.73 14.50 3.40
C PHE A 73 -12.41 13.46 2.33
N LYS A 74 -12.62 12.19 2.69
CA LYS A 74 -12.72 11.05 1.78
C LYS A 74 -14.16 10.57 1.75
N VAL A 75 -14.72 10.38 0.56
CA VAL A 75 -16.04 9.73 0.39
C VAL A 75 -15.85 8.39 -0.29
N GLU A 76 -16.39 7.34 0.31
CA GLU A 76 -16.31 5.97 -0.20
C GLU A 76 -17.66 5.25 -0.10
N THR A 77 -17.78 4.12 -0.78
CA THR A 77 -18.93 3.22 -0.64
C THR A 77 -18.81 2.38 0.63
N SER A 78 -19.89 1.70 1.05
CA SER A 78 -19.89 0.74 2.16
C SER A 78 -19.00 -0.48 1.93
N LYS A 79 -18.45 -0.65 0.72
CA LYS A 79 -17.43 -1.63 0.38
C LYS A 79 -16.01 -1.04 0.33
N ASN A 80 -15.81 0.16 0.87
CA ASN A 80 -14.55 0.92 0.86
C ASN A 80 -14.02 1.18 -0.57
N LEU A 81 -14.92 1.45 -1.52
CA LEU A 81 -14.54 1.92 -2.86
C LEU A 81 -14.63 3.45 -2.91
N LEU A 82 -13.57 4.13 -3.32
CA LEU A 82 -13.52 5.59 -3.43
C LEU A 82 -14.58 6.13 -4.40
N ILE A 83 -15.24 7.20 -3.95
CA ILE A 83 -16.10 8.05 -4.75
C ILE A 83 -15.35 9.32 -5.18
N GLY A 84 -14.64 9.93 -4.23
CA GLY A 84 -13.83 11.13 -4.44
C GLY A 84 -13.46 11.82 -3.13
N TYR A 85 -12.75 12.93 -3.26
CA TYR A 85 -12.26 13.72 -2.13
C TYR A 85 -12.90 15.09 -2.10
N ILE A 86 -12.83 15.73 -0.94
CA ILE A 86 -13.31 17.09 -0.75
C ILE A 86 -12.28 17.87 0.07
N GLU A 87 -11.89 19.02 -0.44
CA GLU A 87 -11.05 20.00 0.24
C GLU A 87 -11.90 21.22 0.60
N ALA A 88 -11.90 21.59 1.88
CA ALA A 88 -12.67 22.71 2.39
C ALA A 88 -11.76 23.90 2.71
N LYS A 89 -12.21 25.10 2.37
CA LYS A 89 -11.59 26.37 2.73
C LYS A 89 -12.51 27.16 3.64
N ASP A 90 -12.00 28.22 4.25
CA ASP A 90 -12.78 29.08 5.15
C ASP A 90 -14.13 29.49 4.52
N LEU A 91 -15.16 29.56 5.35
CA LEU A 91 -16.52 29.90 4.92
C LEU A 91 -16.53 31.20 4.10
N GLY A 92 -16.98 31.10 2.85
CA GLY A 92 -17.12 32.23 1.93
C GLY A 92 -15.81 32.86 1.44
N LYS A 93 -14.67 32.20 1.66
CA LYS A 93 -13.38 32.59 1.07
C LYS A 93 -13.41 32.52 -0.45
N ASP A 94 -12.85 33.52 -1.11
CA ASP A 94 -12.82 33.58 -2.57
C ASP A 94 -11.88 32.49 -3.15
N LEU A 95 -12.48 31.48 -3.81
CA LEU A 95 -11.74 30.36 -4.40
C LEU A 95 -10.92 30.76 -5.63
N ASP A 96 -11.12 31.96 -6.20
CA ASP A 96 -10.28 32.51 -7.27
C ASP A 96 -9.11 33.36 -6.75
N ARG A 97 -9.07 33.62 -5.43
CA ARG A 97 -8.06 34.46 -4.77
C ARG A 97 -7.51 33.81 -3.52
N LEU A 98 -7.11 32.54 -3.67
CA LEU A 98 -6.43 31.80 -2.62
C LEU A 98 -5.01 32.32 -2.42
N SER A 99 -4.46 32.11 -1.22
CA SER A 99 -3.04 32.37 -0.99
C SER A 99 -2.17 31.44 -1.84
N LYS A 100 -0.91 31.83 -2.08
CA LYS A 100 0.01 31.03 -2.91
C LYS A 100 0.12 29.58 -2.42
N GLY A 101 0.23 29.36 -1.11
CA GLY A 101 0.33 28.01 -0.53
C GLY A 101 -0.95 27.18 -0.71
N GLU A 102 -2.14 27.79 -0.57
CA GLU A 102 -3.41 27.10 -0.81
C GLU A 102 -3.61 26.75 -2.28
N GLN A 103 -3.18 27.63 -3.19
CA GLN A 103 -3.23 27.37 -4.62
C GLN A 103 -2.30 26.21 -5.00
N GLU A 104 -1.05 26.23 -4.51
CA GLU A 104 -0.09 25.13 -4.72
C GLU A 104 -0.62 23.80 -4.16
N GLN A 105 -1.29 23.82 -3.00
CA GLN A 105 -1.94 22.65 -2.40
C GLN A 105 -3.05 22.08 -3.29
N ILE A 106 -3.97 22.94 -3.76
CA ILE A 106 -5.06 22.49 -4.63
C ILE A 106 -4.51 21.97 -5.96
N GLU A 107 -3.52 22.65 -6.56
CA GLU A 107 -2.87 22.21 -7.79
C GLU A 107 -2.19 20.85 -7.62
N LYS A 108 -1.63 20.56 -6.44
CA LYS A 108 -1.15 19.22 -6.08
C LYS A 108 -2.30 18.22 -6.03
N TYR A 109 -3.38 18.52 -5.32
CA TYR A 109 -4.52 17.60 -5.18
C TYR A 109 -5.20 17.29 -6.51
N LEU A 110 -5.33 18.27 -7.40
CA LEU A 110 -5.88 18.09 -8.74
C LEU A 110 -5.05 17.13 -9.61
N LYS A 111 -3.75 16.99 -9.35
CA LYS A 111 -2.87 16.03 -10.03
C LYS A 111 -2.91 14.64 -9.39
N GLU A 112 -3.14 14.57 -8.08
CA GLU A 112 -3.04 13.32 -7.29
C GLU A 112 -4.37 12.57 -7.13
N TYR A 113 -5.49 13.28 -7.20
CA TYR A 113 -6.82 12.74 -6.94
C TYR A 113 -7.70 12.77 -8.19
N PRO A 114 -8.27 11.63 -8.62
CA PRO A 114 -9.02 11.53 -9.86
C PRO A 114 -10.34 12.30 -9.82
N LYS A 115 -10.90 12.52 -8.61
CA LYS A 115 -12.11 13.30 -8.40
C LYS A 115 -12.02 14.08 -7.10
N LEU A 116 -12.17 15.41 -7.20
CA LEU A 116 -12.01 16.33 -6.08
C LEU A 116 -13.12 17.39 -6.13
N ILE A 117 -13.74 17.67 -4.99
CA ILE A 117 -14.51 18.90 -4.78
C ILE A 117 -13.64 19.88 -4.00
N VAL A 118 -13.58 21.12 -4.47
CA VAL A 118 -13.07 22.25 -3.66
C VAL A 118 -14.27 23.09 -3.25
N THR A 119 -14.39 23.39 -1.95
CA THR A 119 -15.52 24.16 -1.42
C THR A 119 -15.10 25.19 -0.37
N ASN A 120 -15.82 26.31 -0.33
CA ASN A 120 -15.79 27.29 0.77
C ASN A 120 -17.14 27.28 1.54
N PHE A 121 -17.84 26.15 1.50
CA PHE A 121 -19.18 25.89 2.04
C PHE A 121 -20.35 26.61 1.34
N ILE A 122 -20.09 27.51 0.39
CA ILE A 122 -21.14 28.19 -0.41
C ILE A 122 -20.94 28.09 -1.91
N GLU A 123 -19.73 27.77 -2.35
CA GLU A 123 -19.35 27.49 -3.71
C GLU A 123 -18.71 26.11 -3.73
N PHE A 124 -19.17 25.25 -4.65
CA PHE A 124 -18.64 23.92 -4.83
C PHE A 124 -18.12 23.80 -6.27
N ARG A 125 -16.86 23.44 -6.42
CA ARG A 125 -16.20 23.21 -7.72
C ARG A 125 -15.82 21.74 -7.81
N LEU A 126 -16.41 21.02 -8.76
CA LEU A 126 -16.10 19.61 -9.02
C LEU A 126 -15.03 19.51 -10.10
N TYR A 127 -13.99 18.76 -9.79
CA TYR A 127 -12.90 18.44 -10.70
C TYR A 127 -12.81 16.94 -10.94
N GLU A 128 -12.58 16.56 -12.20
CA GLU A 128 -12.32 15.18 -12.63
C GLU A 128 -11.00 15.18 -13.42
N ASN A 129 -10.03 14.37 -12.99
CA ASN A 129 -8.69 14.29 -13.59
C ASN A 129 -8.01 15.67 -13.77
N GLY A 130 -8.17 16.54 -12.78
CA GLY A 130 -7.60 17.89 -12.76
C GLY A 130 -8.37 18.94 -13.56
N GLU A 131 -9.39 18.56 -14.33
CA GLU A 131 -10.23 19.51 -15.08
C GLU A 131 -11.48 19.89 -14.30
N LYS A 132 -11.83 21.19 -14.28
CA LYS A 132 -13.08 21.66 -13.65
C LYS A 132 -14.26 21.28 -14.53
N VAL A 133 -15.08 20.34 -14.06
CA VAL A 133 -16.19 19.79 -14.85
C VAL A 133 -17.56 20.31 -14.47
N ASP A 134 -17.71 20.83 -13.25
CA ASP A 134 -18.94 21.48 -12.79
C ASP A 134 -18.62 22.48 -11.66
N SER A 135 -19.48 23.48 -11.48
CA SER A 135 -19.39 24.41 -10.35
C SER A 135 -20.72 25.06 -10.04
N VAL A 136 -21.01 25.25 -8.75
CA VAL A 136 -22.25 25.87 -8.29
C VAL A 136 -22.03 26.75 -7.08
N LEU A 137 -22.56 27.97 -7.14
CA LEU A 137 -22.69 28.87 -6.00
C LEU A 137 -24.10 28.70 -5.42
N ILE A 138 -24.20 28.22 -4.17
CA ILE A 138 -25.46 27.92 -3.49
C ILE A 138 -25.91 29.03 -2.54
N SER A 139 -25.01 29.95 -2.18
CA SER A 139 -25.35 31.12 -1.36
C SER A 139 -24.41 32.28 -1.70
N GLN A 140 -24.92 33.50 -1.57
CA GLN A 140 -24.16 34.72 -1.85
C GLN A 140 -23.34 35.13 -0.60
N PRO A 141 -22.04 35.45 -0.73
CA PRO A 141 -21.21 35.89 0.41
C PRO A 141 -21.81 37.05 1.21
N ILE A 142 -22.51 37.96 0.52
CA ILE A 142 -23.16 39.10 1.18
C ILE A 142 -24.31 38.69 2.10
N THR A 143 -25.04 37.63 1.75
CA THR A 143 -26.17 37.14 2.54
C THR A 143 -25.69 36.45 3.84
N LEU A 144 -24.50 35.83 3.80
CA LEU A 144 -23.83 35.29 4.99
C LEU A 144 -23.37 36.40 5.94
N LYS A 145 -22.76 37.47 5.42
CA LYS A 145 -22.34 38.63 6.22
C LYS A 145 -23.53 39.29 6.93
N LEU A 146 -24.69 39.29 6.28
CA LEU A 146 -25.94 39.80 6.83
C LEU A 146 -26.66 38.80 7.76
N LYS A 147 -26.08 37.63 8.02
CA LYS A 147 -26.66 36.53 8.82
C LYS A 147 -28.05 36.08 8.33
N GLN A 148 -28.30 36.21 7.03
CA GLN A 148 -29.54 35.81 6.38
C GLN A 148 -29.20 35.01 5.12
N PRO A 149 -28.66 33.78 5.25
CA PRO A 149 -28.26 32.99 4.09
C PRO A 149 -29.47 32.74 3.18
N VAL A 150 -29.31 33.01 1.88
CA VAL A 150 -30.33 32.71 0.89
C VAL A 150 -29.82 31.59 0.01
N LEU A 151 -30.50 30.44 0.08
CA LEU A 151 -30.20 29.30 -0.76
C LEU A 151 -30.62 29.58 -2.21
N THR A 152 -29.70 29.36 -3.13
CA THR A 152 -29.89 29.52 -4.56
C THR A 152 -29.36 28.29 -5.30
N ASN A 153 -29.81 28.06 -6.53
CA ASN A 153 -29.30 26.98 -7.40
C ASN A 153 -29.43 25.54 -6.84
N GLU A 154 -30.41 25.26 -5.98
CA GLU A 154 -30.64 23.92 -5.40
C GLU A 154 -30.62 22.77 -6.44
N PRO A 155 -31.29 22.89 -7.62
CA PRO A 155 -31.26 21.82 -8.61
C PRO A 155 -29.88 21.57 -9.20
N LYS A 156 -29.08 22.63 -9.39
CA LYS A 156 -27.69 22.50 -9.90
C LYS A 156 -26.78 21.88 -8.85
N PHE A 157 -26.93 22.26 -7.59
CA PHE A 157 -26.18 21.66 -6.50
C PHE A 157 -26.45 20.16 -6.36
N LYS A 158 -27.72 19.78 -6.45
CA LYS A 158 -28.12 18.38 -6.51
C LYS A 158 -27.48 17.65 -7.69
N GLY A 159 -27.51 18.24 -8.89
CA GLY A 159 -26.85 17.66 -10.07
C GLY A 159 -25.34 17.47 -9.89
N LEU A 160 -24.65 18.44 -9.29
CA LEU A 160 -23.22 18.35 -8.99
C LEU A 160 -22.91 17.20 -8.02
N LEU A 161 -23.67 17.08 -6.93
CA LEU A 161 -23.50 15.99 -5.98
C LEU A 161 -23.87 14.64 -6.60
N GLU A 162 -24.95 14.54 -7.39
CA GLU A 162 -25.28 13.32 -8.15
C GLU A 162 -24.12 12.90 -9.05
N ARG A 163 -23.46 13.85 -9.71
CA ARG A 163 -22.25 13.58 -10.50
C ARG A 163 -21.06 13.16 -9.63
N PHE A 164 -20.84 13.80 -8.50
CA PHE A 164 -19.78 13.42 -7.57
C PHE A 164 -19.94 11.97 -7.09
N TYR A 165 -21.14 11.59 -6.64
CA TYR A 165 -21.48 10.24 -6.20
C TYR A 165 -21.56 9.21 -7.35
N SER A 166 -21.62 9.65 -8.61
CA SER A 166 -21.55 8.73 -9.74
C SER A 166 -20.16 8.10 -9.84
N THR A 167 -20.10 6.79 -9.97
CA THR A 167 -18.83 6.04 -9.93
C THR A 167 -17.89 6.48 -11.05
N ILE A 168 -16.65 6.80 -10.69
CA ILE A 168 -15.53 6.76 -11.62
C ILE A 168 -14.47 5.92 -10.93
N ILE A 169 -14.31 4.68 -11.35
CA ILE A 169 -13.03 4.02 -11.15
C ILE A 169 -12.43 3.79 -12.53
N PRO A 170 -11.47 4.63 -12.95
CA PRO A 170 -10.75 4.38 -14.18
C PRO A 170 -10.02 3.06 -14.00
N LYS A 171 -10.35 2.06 -14.83
CA LYS A 171 -9.57 0.83 -14.84
C LYS A 171 -8.14 1.16 -15.26
N VAL A 172 -7.18 0.61 -14.54
CA VAL A 172 -5.76 0.69 -14.94
C VAL A 172 -5.49 -0.46 -15.90
N TYR A 173 -5.02 -0.13 -17.11
CA TYR A 173 -4.92 -1.09 -18.21
C TYR A 173 -3.49 -1.48 -18.60
N SER A 174 -2.46 -0.86 -18.02
CA SER A 174 -1.05 -1.16 -18.36
C SER A 174 -0.17 -1.23 -17.12
N SER A 175 0.87 -2.06 -17.19
CA SER A 175 1.89 -2.21 -16.14
C SER A 175 2.61 -0.90 -15.82
N LYS A 176 2.94 -0.09 -16.83
CA LYS A 176 3.60 1.21 -16.67
C LYS A 176 2.71 2.19 -15.91
N GLN A 177 1.45 2.34 -16.34
CA GLN A 177 0.50 3.24 -15.67
C GLN A 177 0.26 2.80 -14.21
N LEU A 178 0.18 1.49 -13.95
CA LEU A 178 0.08 0.97 -12.60
C LEU A 178 1.32 1.34 -11.77
N ALA A 179 2.52 1.10 -12.29
CA ALA A 179 3.77 1.41 -11.60
C ALA A 179 3.89 2.90 -11.24
N GLU A 180 3.59 3.80 -12.18
CA GLU A 180 3.59 5.25 -11.97
C GLU A 180 2.58 5.69 -10.90
N LEU A 181 1.35 5.13 -10.94
CA LEU A 181 0.30 5.45 -9.96
C LEU A 181 0.67 4.98 -8.56
N LEU A 182 1.12 3.72 -8.45
CA LEU A 182 1.54 3.16 -7.17
C LEU A 182 2.74 3.93 -6.62
N ALA A 183 3.75 4.23 -7.44
CA ALA A 183 4.91 5.02 -7.01
C ALA A 183 4.51 6.35 -6.35
N ARG A 184 3.63 7.11 -7.00
CA ARG A 184 3.10 8.36 -6.42
C ARG A 184 2.40 8.12 -5.09
N LYS A 185 1.54 7.10 -5.00
CA LYS A 185 0.79 6.81 -3.76
C LYS A 185 1.70 6.26 -2.66
N THR A 186 2.75 5.54 -2.99
CA THR A 186 3.74 5.09 -2.03
C THR A 186 4.55 6.26 -1.47
N HIS A 187 4.85 7.30 -2.27
CA HIS A 187 5.53 8.49 -1.74
C HIS A 187 4.69 9.23 -0.72
N VAL A 188 3.39 9.40 -1.01
CA VAL A 188 2.48 10.00 -0.03
C VAL A 188 2.44 9.15 1.25
N LEU A 189 2.38 7.82 1.13
CA LEU A 189 2.44 6.92 2.29
C LEU A 189 3.73 7.08 3.08
N ARG A 190 4.89 7.20 2.42
CA ARG A 190 6.18 7.45 3.06
C ARG A 190 6.14 8.76 3.84
N ASP A 191 5.71 9.84 3.21
CA ASP A 191 5.70 11.16 3.82
C ASP A 191 4.75 11.20 5.02
N LEU A 192 3.61 10.51 4.95
CA LEU A 192 2.67 10.31 6.05
C LEU A 192 3.28 9.52 7.23
N VAL A 193 3.99 8.43 6.94
CA VAL A 193 4.70 7.65 7.96
C VAL A 193 5.80 8.47 8.61
N ARG A 194 6.51 9.28 7.81
CA ARG A 194 7.56 10.18 8.31
C ARG A 194 7.01 11.23 9.25
N GLU A 195 5.91 11.87 8.86
CA GLU A 195 5.19 12.82 9.69
C GLU A 195 4.73 12.16 10.99
N GLU A 196 4.18 10.94 10.93
CA GLU A 196 3.74 10.19 12.12
C GLU A 196 4.86 9.93 13.13
N ILE A 197 6.09 9.72 12.65
CA ILE A 197 7.27 9.53 13.50
C ILE A 197 7.72 10.85 14.15
N ASP A 198 7.44 12.00 13.53
CA ASP A 198 7.88 13.32 14.00
C ASP A 198 6.90 14.01 14.97
N LEU A 199 5.74 13.41 15.24
CA LEU A 199 4.63 14.12 15.90
C LEU A 199 4.95 14.65 17.31
N GLY A 200 5.99 14.15 17.98
CA GLY A 200 6.45 14.73 19.24
C GLY A 200 5.36 14.82 20.32
N ASP A 201 4.31 13.99 20.21
CA ASP A 201 3.22 13.94 21.16
C ASP A 201 3.63 13.18 22.43
N ASN A 202 2.91 13.40 23.53
CA ASN A 202 3.18 12.75 24.82
C ASN A 202 2.95 11.22 24.84
N GLU A 203 2.52 10.62 23.72
CA GLU A 203 2.26 9.18 23.57
C GLU A 203 2.98 8.62 22.34
N THR A 204 3.74 7.54 22.53
CA THR A 204 4.43 6.83 21.46
C THR A 204 3.43 6.17 20.51
N THR A 205 3.56 6.45 19.23
CA THR A 205 2.72 5.85 18.18
C THR A 205 3.17 4.42 17.88
N SER A 206 2.27 3.59 17.37
CA SER A 206 2.62 2.22 16.94
C SER A 206 3.70 2.19 15.83
N THR A 207 3.84 3.29 15.08
CA THR A 207 4.86 3.47 14.04
C THR A 207 6.23 3.74 14.66
N GLU A 208 6.31 4.60 15.69
CA GLU A 208 7.54 4.88 16.43
C GLU A 208 8.04 3.64 17.18
N GLU A 209 7.14 2.88 17.81
CA GLU A 209 7.50 1.61 18.46
C GLU A 209 8.06 0.59 17.47
N LEU A 210 7.53 0.57 16.24
CA LEU A 210 8.04 -0.28 15.18
C LEU A 210 9.44 0.17 14.70
N LEU A 211 9.67 1.47 14.59
CA LEU A 211 10.99 2.04 14.28
C LEU A 211 12.01 1.64 15.35
N ASP A 212 11.68 1.79 16.63
CA ASP A 212 12.55 1.41 17.74
C ASP A 212 12.90 -0.09 17.72
N ALA A 213 11.90 -0.94 17.50
CA ALA A 213 12.13 -2.37 17.34
C ALA A 213 13.07 -2.66 16.15
N PHE A 214 12.88 -2.00 15.01
CA PHE A 214 13.73 -2.20 13.83
C PHE A 214 15.17 -1.77 14.07
N LYS A 215 15.37 -0.62 14.74
CA LYS A 215 16.68 -0.13 15.18
C LYS A 215 17.38 -1.13 16.09
N LYS A 216 16.67 -1.70 17.06
CA LYS A 216 17.25 -2.64 18.04
C LYS A 216 17.56 -4.03 17.48
N THR A 217 16.89 -4.45 16.41
CA THR A 217 16.90 -5.86 15.97
C THR A 217 17.55 -6.12 14.61
N LEU A 218 17.60 -5.12 13.73
CA LEU A 218 18.07 -5.32 12.35
C LEU A 218 19.03 -4.25 11.85
N ARG A 219 18.71 -2.97 12.08
CA ARG A 219 19.47 -1.83 11.55
C ARG A 219 19.54 -0.69 12.56
N PRO A 220 20.50 -0.71 13.50
CA PRO A 220 20.68 0.35 14.49
C PRO A 220 20.91 1.74 13.88
N ASP A 221 21.44 1.78 12.66
CA ASP A 221 21.81 2.98 11.92
C ASP A 221 20.69 3.51 10.99
N ILE A 222 19.50 2.89 10.97
CA ILE A 222 18.42 3.32 10.06
C ILE A 222 17.94 4.74 10.42
N SER A 223 17.87 5.60 9.41
CA SER A 223 17.26 6.93 9.56
C SER A 223 15.73 6.82 9.55
N GLU A 224 15.05 7.83 10.08
CA GLU A 224 13.58 7.89 10.07
C GLU A 224 13.03 7.96 8.64
N ASP A 225 13.73 8.67 7.75
CA ASP A 225 13.40 8.72 6.32
C ASP A 225 13.54 7.33 5.67
N ASP A 226 14.64 6.61 5.94
CA ASP A 226 14.85 5.27 5.41
C ASP A 226 13.81 4.27 5.92
N PHE A 227 13.40 4.40 7.18
CA PHE A 227 12.37 3.56 7.77
C PHE A 227 11.00 3.86 7.17
N ALA A 228 10.62 5.13 7.04
CA ALA A 228 9.35 5.53 6.45
C ALA A 228 9.24 5.04 5.00
N ASP A 229 10.34 5.13 4.26
CA ASP A 229 10.44 4.64 2.89
C ASP A 229 10.29 3.11 2.83
N MET A 230 11.03 2.38 3.67
CA MET A 230 10.92 0.93 3.79
C MET A 230 9.49 0.50 4.13
N TYR A 231 8.85 1.17 5.08
CA TYR A 231 7.48 0.90 5.50
C TYR A 231 6.54 1.03 4.30
N ALA A 232 6.57 2.17 3.61
CA ALA A 232 5.69 2.47 2.48
C ALA A 232 5.86 1.47 1.33
N GLN A 233 7.10 1.14 0.97
CA GLN A 233 7.39 0.12 -0.04
C GLN A 233 6.84 -1.24 0.37
N THR A 234 7.04 -1.66 1.62
CA THR A 234 6.59 -2.96 2.12
C THR A 234 5.06 -3.09 2.08
N VAL A 235 4.33 -2.03 2.48
CA VAL A 235 2.86 -1.97 2.38
C VAL A 235 2.43 -2.09 0.91
N THR A 236 3.04 -1.32 0.02
CA THR A 236 2.65 -1.29 -1.39
C THR A 236 2.86 -2.65 -2.05
N TYR A 237 4.04 -3.24 -1.87
CA TYR A 237 4.38 -4.52 -2.47
C TYR A 237 3.61 -5.68 -1.88
N GLY A 238 3.36 -5.68 -0.58
CA GLY A 238 2.51 -6.72 -0.01
C GLY A 238 1.06 -6.59 -0.47
N LEU A 239 0.52 -5.38 -0.69
CA LEU A 239 -0.83 -5.21 -1.26
C LEU A 239 -0.86 -5.73 -2.70
N PHE A 240 0.16 -5.43 -3.49
CA PHE A 240 0.31 -5.99 -4.84
C PHE A 240 0.39 -7.52 -4.83
N SER A 241 1.19 -8.09 -3.92
CA SER A 241 1.32 -9.54 -3.70
C SER A 241 -0.02 -10.19 -3.33
N ALA A 242 -0.75 -9.59 -2.39
CA ALA A 242 -2.08 -10.04 -1.99
C ALA A 242 -3.05 -9.99 -3.18
N ARG A 243 -3.01 -8.93 -3.98
CA ARG A 243 -3.86 -8.78 -5.19
C ARG A 243 -3.59 -9.86 -6.23
N LEU A 244 -2.32 -10.22 -6.46
CA LEU A 244 -1.92 -11.30 -7.36
C LEU A 244 -2.48 -12.65 -6.91
N ASN A 245 -2.56 -12.87 -5.59
CA ASN A 245 -3.08 -14.12 -5.01
C ASN A 245 -4.61 -14.14 -4.86
N ALA A 246 -5.28 -12.99 -4.87
CA ALA A 246 -6.72 -12.88 -4.75
C ALA A 246 -7.48 -13.51 -5.94
N GLY A 247 -6.88 -13.52 -7.14
CA GLY A 247 -7.54 -13.95 -8.37
C GLY A 247 -8.73 -13.06 -8.72
N GLU A 248 -9.90 -13.68 -8.94
CA GLU A 248 -11.17 -13.01 -9.26
C GLU A 248 -11.95 -12.50 -8.03
N LYS A 249 -11.43 -12.73 -6.81
CA LYS A 249 -12.11 -12.32 -5.57
C LYS A 249 -12.07 -10.80 -5.37
N ASP A 250 -13.05 -10.28 -4.63
CA ASP A 250 -13.05 -8.90 -4.17
C ASP A 250 -11.76 -8.60 -3.40
N PHE A 251 -11.14 -7.44 -3.69
CA PHE A 251 -9.87 -7.04 -3.10
C PHE A 251 -9.96 -5.66 -2.46
N ASN A 252 -9.57 -5.56 -1.19
CA ASN A 252 -9.36 -4.32 -0.46
C ASN A 252 -8.28 -4.52 0.62
N ARG A 253 -7.91 -3.45 1.34
CA ARG A 253 -6.89 -3.50 2.40
C ARG A 253 -7.22 -4.52 3.50
N ALA A 254 -8.48 -4.67 3.89
CA ALA A 254 -8.89 -5.58 4.95
C ALA A 254 -8.76 -7.05 4.53
N THR A 255 -9.18 -7.37 3.30
CA THR A 255 -9.07 -8.74 2.74
C THR A 255 -7.65 -9.08 2.31
N ALA A 256 -6.76 -8.10 2.15
CA ALA A 256 -5.38 -8.33 1.71
C ALA A 256 -4.65 -9.34 2.61
N TYR A 257 -4.89 -9.29 3.93
CA TYR A 257 -4.34 -10.24 4.89
C TYR A 257 -4.65 -11.71 4.55
N ASP A 258 -5.85 -11.99 4.04
CA ASP A 258 -6.30 -13.36 3.71
C ASP A 258 -5.62 -13.91 2.45
N TYR A 259 -5.08 -13.03 1.61
CA TYR A 259 -4.44 -13.40 0.33
C TYR A 259 -2.92 -13.40 0.40
N ILE A 260 -2.33 -12.98 1.51
CA ILE A 260 -0.88 -13.14 1.74
C ILE A 260 -0.56 -14.61 2.04
N PRO A 261 0.41 -15.22 1.33
CA PRO A 261 0.86 -16.57 1.64
C PRO A 261 1.33 -16.71 3.10
N GLN A 262 0.86 -17.76 3.78
CA GLN A 262 1.25 -18.11 5.16
C GLN A 262 2.74 -18.42 5.30
N THR A 263 3.40 -18.73 4.18
CA THR A 263 4.82 -19.07 4.09
C THR A 263 5.75 -17.90 4.43
N ILE A 264 5.19 -16.68 4.58
CA ILE A 264 5.92 -15.44 4.91
C ILE A 264 5.31 -14.80 6.20
N PRO A 265 5.61 -15.34 7.40
CA PRO A 265 4.97 -14.90 8.65
C PRO A 265 5.12 -13.40 8.93
N LEU A 266 6.31 -12.85 8.69
CA LEU A 266 6.62 -11.44 8.90
C LEU A 266 5.76 -10.53 8.01
N LEU A 267 5.64 -10.85 6.72
CA LEU A 267 4.78 -10.11 5.80
C LEU A 267 3.31 -10.21 6.24
N LYS A 268 2.85 -11.41 6.57
CA LYS A 268 1.47 -11.63 7.05
C LYS A 268 1.16 -10.82 8.31
N ARG A 269 2.14 -10.66 9.20
CA ARG A 269 2.02 -9.85 10.41
C ARG A 269 1.93 -8.35 10.12
N ILE A 270 2.75 -7.85 9.19
CA ILE A 270 2.67 -6.45 8.73
C ILE A 270 1.29 -6.15 8.18
N PHE A 271 0.77 -7.06 7.35
CA PHE A 271 -0.56 -6.94 6.77
C PHE A 271 -1.66 -7.05 7.81
N PHE A 272 -1.51 -7.89 8.82
CA PHE A 272 -2.44 -7.92 9.95
C PHE A 272 -2.54 -6.55 10.62
N LEU A 273 -1.41 -5.89 10.89
CA LEU A 273 -1.40 -4.56 11.51
C LEU A 273 -2.03 -3.49 10.61
N ILE A 274 -1.70 -3.48 9.31
CA ILE A 274 -2.24 -2.50 8.36
C ILE A 274 -3.73 -2.76 8.06
N SER A 275 -4.18 -4.02 8.12
CA SER A 275 -5.59 -4.41 7.99
C SER A 275 -6.41 -4.11 9.25
N GLY A 276 -5.75 -3.98 10.41
CA GLY A 276 -6.35 -3.84 11.72
C GLY A 276 -6.97 -2.47 11.97
N GLN A 277 -7.59 -2.30 13.14
CA GLN A 277 -8.27 -1.05 13.51
C GLN A 277 -7.33 -0.03 14.18
N ASN A 278 -6.14 -0.45 14.63
CA ASN A 278 -5.19 0.40 15.38
C ASN A 278 -4.18 1.13 14.49
N ILE A 279 -4.44 1.24 13.18
CA ILE A 279 -3.63 2.03 12.27
C ILE A 279 -4.16 3.47 12.26
N GLN A 280 -3.24 4.44 12.20
CA GLN A 280 -3.62 5.84 12.10
C GLN A 280 -4.42 6.10 10.83
N GLN A 281 -5.42 6.98 10.96
CA GLN A 281 -6.43 7.21 9.93
C GLN A 281 -5.82 7.57 8.57
N HIS A 282 -4.85 8.49 8.52
CA HIS A 282 -4.22 8.93 7.28
C HIS A 282 -3.36 7.83 6.62
N ILE A 283 -2.63 7.02 7.39
CA ILE A 283 -1.89 5.84 6.86
C ILE A 283 -2.88 4.82 6.31
N LYS A 284 -3.98 4.58 7.04
CA LYS A 284 -5.07 3.69 6.63
C LYS A 284 -5.67 4.12 5.30
N TRP A 285 -6.01 5.40 5.17
CA TRP A 285 -6.59 5.97 3.95
C TRP A 285 -5.66 5.78 2.76
N GLN A 286 -4.37 6.09 2.94
CA GLN A 286 -3.41 5.95 1.87
C GLN A 286 -3.19 4.48 1.46
N ALA A 287 -3.21 3.55 2.42
CA ALA A 287 -3.17 2.12 2.14
C ALA A 287 -4.45 1.61 1.45
N ASP A 288 -5.62 2.17 1.80
CA ASP A 288 -6.89 1.90 1.10
C ASP A 288 -6.80 2.37 -0.37
N GLU A 289 -6.27 3.56 -0.65
CA GLU A 289 -6.07 4.05 -2.03
C GLU A 289 -5.19 3.12 -2.87
N ILE A 290 -4.07 2.66 -2.29
CA ILE A 290 -3.18 1.71 -2.95
C ILE A 290 -3.94 0.40 -3.26
N ALA A 291 -4.70 -0.11 -2.30
CA ALA A 291 -5.49 -1.33 -2.46
C ALA A 291 -6.58 -1.17 -3.54
N GLU A 292 -7.22 -0.01 -3.61
CA GLU A 292 -8.27 0.28 -4.59
C GLU A 292 -7.72 0.38 -6.01
N ILE A 293 -6.54 1.02 -6.21
CA ILE A 293 -5.85 1.03 -7.51
C ILE A 293 -5.62 -0.41 -7.98
N LEU A 294 -5.11 -1.26 -7.08
CA LEU A 294 -4.85 -2.68 -7.35
C LEU A 294 -6.12 -3.48 -7.64
N ALA A 295 -7.21 -3.22 -6.91
CA ALA A 295 -8.51 -3.85 -7.13
C ALA A 295 -9.06 -3.56 -8.54
N ASN A 296 -8.85 -2.33 -9.02
CA ASN A 296 -9.36 -1.86 -10.31
C ASN A 296 -8.35 -1.99 -11.47
N THR A 297 -7.31 -2.77 -11.24
CA THR A 297 -6.34 -3.12 -12.25
C THR A 297 -6.66 -4.48 -12.85
N ASP A 298 -6.55 -4.58 -14.18
CA ASP A 298 -6.63 -5.85 -14.91
C ASP A 298 -5.34 -6.65 -14.67
N ILE A 299 -5.31 -7.37 -13.54
CA ILE A 299 -4.11 -8.08 -13.09
C ILE A 299 -3.73 -9.20 -14.05
N ASP A 300 -4.69 -9.83 -14.72
CA ASP A 300 -4.45 -10.88 -15.71
C ASP A 300 -3.81 -10.30 -16.95
N LYS A 301 -4.27 -9.14 -17.43
CA LYS A 301 -3.63 -8.44 -18.54
C LYS A 301 -2.22 -8.02 -18.16
N ILE A 302 -2.00 -7.52 -16.95
CA ILE A 302 -0.68 -7.15 -16.44
C ILE A 302 0.25 -8.37 -16.38
N GLN A 303 -0.20 -9.49 -15.79
CA GLN A 303 0.53 -10.75 -15.79
C GLN A 303 0.86 -11.19 -17.23
N ASN A 304 -0.10 -11.15 -18.15
CA ASN A 304 0.08 -11.53 -19.54
C ASN A 304 1.02 -10.60 -20.33
N GLU A 305 0.96 -9.29 -20.10
CA GLU A 305 1.89 -8.30 -20.68
C GLU A 305 3.32 -8.62 -20.27
N PHE A 306 3.52 -8.94 -18.99
CA PHE A 306 4.81 -9.37 -18.48
C PHE A 306 5.30 -10.69 -19.10
N PHE A 307 4.41 -11.68 -19.24
CA PHE A 307 4.74 -12.94 -19.92
C PHE A 307 5.15 -12.73 -21.38
N LYS A 308 4.50 -11.81 -22.10
CA LYS A 308 4.76 -11.54 -23.53
C LYS A 308 6.00 -10.69 -23.77
N GLN A 309 6.26 -9.67 -22.94
CA GLN A 309 7.41 -8.78 -23.10
C GLN A 309 8.72 -9.41 -22.57
N GLY A 310 8.63 -10.30 -21.58
CA GLY A 310 9.75 -10.77 -20.79
C GLY A 310 10.66 -11.84 -21.40
N LYS A 311 10.66 -12.09 -22.72
CA LYS A 311 11.48 -13.14 -23.40
C LYS A 311 11.67 -14.41 -22.54
N GLY A 312 10.62 -14.81 -21.82
CA GLY A 312 10.54 -16.03 -21.03
C GLY A 312 10.78 -16.02 -19.50
N ARG A 313 11.30 -15.01 -18.77
CA ARG A 313 11.64 -15.26 -17.33
C ARG A 313 11.43 -14.09 -16.36
N ASP A 314 10.35 -14.18 -15.58
CA ASP A 314 9.95 -13.46 -14.35
C ASP A 314 9.16 -12.12 -14.45
N PRO A 315 7.83 -12.19 -14.59
CA PRO A 315 6.91 -11.05 -14.52
C PRO A 315 6.98 -10.15 -13.28
N ILE A 316 7.28 -10.74 -12.12
CA ILE A 316 7.23 -10.05 -10.83
C ILE A 316 8.42 -9.12 -10.71
N ILE A 317 9.59 -9.59 -11.16
CA ILE A 317 10.79 -8.75 -11.27
C ILE A 317 10.51 -7.55 -12.15
N HIS A 318 9.94 -7.76 -13.35
CA HIS A 318 9.76 -6.67 -14.29
C HIS A 318 8.79 -5.59 -13.76
N PHE A 319 7.72 -6.00 -13.08
CA PHE A 319 6.86 -5.07 -12.37
C PHE A 319 7.60 -4.34 -11.24
N TYR A 320 8.31 -5.09 -10.39
CA TYR A 320 9.05 -4.53 -9.27
C TYR A 320 10.12 -3.52 -9.75
N GLU A 321 10.83 -3.83 -10.82
CA GLU A 321 11.79 -2.94 -11.49
C GLU A 321 11.11 -1.68 -12.02
N THR A 322 10.00 -1.83 -12.74
CA THR A 322 9.26 -0.71 -13.30
C THR A 322 8.76 0.20 -12.18
N PHE A 323 8.15 -0.37 -11.13
CA PHE A 323 7.75 0.36 -9.95
C PHE A 323 8.93 1.08 -9.29
N LEU A 324 10.04 0.40 -9.00
CA LEU A 324 11.18 1.04 -8.34
C LEU A 324 11.77 2.16 -9.17
N SER A 325 11.77 2.01 -10.50
CA SER A 325 12.26 3.04 -11.41
C SER A 325 11.41 4.30 -11.38
N GLU A 326 10.09 4.17 -11.19
CA GLU A 326 9.16 5.29 -11.06
C GLU A 326 9.10 5.83 -9.61
N TYR A 327 9.30 4.95 -8.62
CA TYR A 327 9.22 5.27 -7.19
C TYR A 327 10.47 5.98 -6.68
N ASP A 328 11.67 5.42 -6.82
CA ASP A 328 12.85 6.17 -6.39
C ASP A 328 14.09 5.89 -7.23
N PRO A 329 14.22 6.56 -8.39
CA PRO A 329 15.38 6.39 -9.26
C PRO A 329 16.70 6.85 -8.60
N LYS A 330 16.65 7.74 -7.60
CA LYS A 330 17.84 8.26 -6.91
C LYS A 330 18.29 7.35 -5.78
N GLU A 331 17.37 6.83 -4.97
CA GLU A 331 17.66 5.80 -3.99
C GLU A 331 18.08 4.49 -4.62
N ARG A 332 17.49 4.11 -5.76
CA ARG A 332 17.96 2.97 -6.55
C ARG A 332 19.46 3.06 -6.85
N ALA A 333 19.94 4.26 -7.18
CA ALA A 333 21.35 4.52 -7.43
C ALA A 333 22.19 4.57 -6.15
N LYS A 334 21.68 5.21 -5.07
CA LYS A 334 22.39 5.38 -3.79
C LYS A 334 22.50 4.10 -2.96
N ARG A 335 21.40 3.35 -2.84
CA ARG A 335 21.31 2.10 -2.08
C ARG A 335 21.94 0.92 -2.82
N GLY A 336 22.45 1.14 -4.04
CA GLY A 336 23.08 0.10 -4.84
C GLY A 336 22.15 -1.05 -5.21
N VAL A 337 20.83 -0.82 -5.19
CA VAL A 337 19.79 -1.80 -5.57
C VAL A 337 19.78 -1.89 -7.10
N TYR A 338 20.89 -2.39 -7.65
CA TYR A 338 21.01 -2.74 -9.05
C TYR A 338 20.53 -4.18 -9.19
N TYR A 339 19.50 -4.37 -10.00
CA TYR A 339 19.20 -5.68 -10.51
C TYR A 339 20.41 -6.20 -11.26
N THR A 340 20.97 -7.31 -10.78
CA THR A 340 22.04 -8.00 -11.48
C THR A 340 21.51 -8.42 -12.85
N PRO A 341 22.11 -7.94 -13.96
CA PRO A 341 21.59 -8.25 -15.29
C PRO A 341 21.49 -9.76 -15.52
N GLU A 342 20.40 -10.21 -16.12
CA GLU A 342 20.13 -11.64 -16.34
C GLU A 342 21.31 -12.38 -17.00
N PRO A 343 22.00 -11.84 -18.03
CA PRO A 343 23.16 -12.52 -18.60
C PRO A 343 24.29 -12.78 -17.60
N VAL A 344 24.48 -11.89 -16.63
CA VAL A 344 25.50 -12.01 -15.58
C VAL A 344 25.09 -13.10 -14.59
N VAL A 345 23.84 -13.08 -14.12
CA VAL A 345 23.31 -14.13 -13.24
C VAL A 345 23.38 -15.49 -13.92
N SER A 346 22.93 -15.58 -15.17
CA SER A 346 22.95 -16.77 -16.01
C SER A 346 24.35 -17.34 -16.17
N TYR A 347 25.34 -16.48 -16.45
CA TYR A 347 26.73 -16.90 -16.58
C TYR A 347 27.28 -17.49 -15.27
N ILE A 348 27.08 -16.78 -14.15
CA ILE A 348 27.61 -17.19 -12.84
C ILE A 348 27.01 -18.53 -12.39
N THR A 349 25.68 -18.64 -12.37
CA THR A 349 25.01 -19.86 -11.87
C THR A 349 25.29 -21.06 -12.78
N LYS A 350 25.28 -20.91 -14.10
CA LYS A 350 25.64 -22.01 -15.03
C LYS A 350 27.08 -22.45 -14.83
N SER A 351 27.99 -21.51 -14.55
CA SER A 351 29.39 -21.83 -14.26
C SER A 351 29.53 -22.61 -12.96
N ILE A 352 28.85 -22.19 -11.89
CA ILE A 352 28.81 -22.92 -10.62
C ILE A 352 28.22 -24.32 -10.81
N HIS A 353 27.08 -24.45 -11.49
CA HIS A 353 26.45 -25.74 -11.80
C HIS A 353 27.40 -26.69 -12.52
N LYS A 354 28.14 -26.18 -13.51
CA LYS A 354 29.19 -26.97 -14.21
C LYS A 354 30.34 -27.34 -13.27
N LEU A 355 30.83 -26.43 -12.44
CA LEU A 355 31.92 -26.70 -11.51
C LEU A 355 31.54 -27.75 -10.48
N LEU A 356 30.31 -27.70 -9.94
CA LEU A 356 29.77 -28.73 -9.05
C LEU A 356 29.88 -30.12 -9.69
N LYS A 357 29.50 -30.25 -10.96
CA LYS A 357 29.55 -31.51 -11.71
C LYS A 357 30.96 -31.99 -12.00
N TYR A 358 31.80 -31.13 -12.56
CA TYR A 358 33.10 -31.55 -13.11
C TYR A 358 34.25 -31.49 -12.11
N LYS A 359 34.23 -30.53 -11.18
CA LYS A 359 35.32 -30.33 -10.22
C LYS A 359 35.02 -30.95 -8.86
N PHE A 360 33.76 -30.87 -8.42
CA PHE A 360 33.36 -31.35 -7.09
C PHE A 360 32.61 -32.69 -7.11
N MET A 361 32.48 -33.31 -8.30
CA MET A 361 31.87 -34.63 -8.51
C MET A 361 30.40 -34.74 -8.00
N LYS A 362 29.69 -33.61 -7.97
CA LYS A 362 28.26 -33.53 -7.65
C LYS A 362 27.46 -33.72 -8.92
N LYS A 363 27.09 -34.96 -9.22
CA LYS A 363 26.65 -35.40 -10.58
C LYS A 363 25.48 -34.59 -11.13
N ASP A 364 24.59 -34.14 -10.24
CA ASP A 364 23.36 -33.42 -10.57
C ASP A 364 23.47 -31.91 -10.30
N GLY A 365 24.68 -31.41 -10.05
CA GLY A 365 24.96 -29.99 -9.83
C GLY A 365 24.14 -29.42 -8.67
N PHE A 366 23.36 -28.37 -8.92
CA PHE A 366 22.46 -27.79 -7.92
C PHE A 366 21.31 -28.71 -7.45
N ALA A 367 21.02 -29.81 -8.16
CA ALA A 367 20.03 -30.80 -7.73
C ALA A 367 20.63 -31.92 -6.88
N ASP A 368 21.95 -31.92 -6.64
CA ASP A 368 22.61 -32.94 -5.84
C ASP A 368 22.34 -32.70 -4.34
N ASN A 369 21.75 -33.69 -3.66
CA ASN A 369 21.31 -33.58 -2.27
C ASN A 369 22.41 -33.17 -1.27
N SER A 370 23.68 -33.32 -1.64
CA SER A 370 24.82 -32.93 -0.80
C SER A 370 25.31 -31.49 -1.01
N VAL A 371 24.64 -30.72 -1.87
CA VAL A 371 24.97 -29.31 -2.15
C VAL A 371 24.14 -28.39 -1.26
N THR A 372 24.83 -27.46 -0.62
CA THR A 372 24.21 -26.37 0.14
C THR A 372 24.59 -25.06 -0.53
N VAL A 373 23.62 -24.16 -0.68
CA VAL A 373 23.80 -22.88 -1.38
C VAL A 373 23.44 -21.75 -0.44
N LEU A 374 24.29 -20.73 -0.38
CA LEU A 374 24.01 -19.49 0.32
C LEU A 374 24.16 -18.30 -0.64
N ASP A 375 23.16 -17.44 -0.69
CA ASP A 375 23.26 -16.09 -1.23
C ASP A 375 23.29 -15.07 -0.07
N PRO A 376 24.45 -14.50 0.29
CA PRO A 376 24.60 -13.65 1.46
C PRO A 376 24.04 -12.23 1.28
N ALA A 377 23.64 -11.84 0.07
CA ALA A 377 23.10 -10.50 -0.22
C ALA A 377 22.09 -10.64 -1.36
N ALA A 378 21.01 -11.34 -1.06
CA ALA A 378 20.23 -11.99 -2.09
C ALA A 378 19.33 -11.04 -2.88
N GLY A 379 19.09 -9.83 -2.39
CA GLY A 379 18.15 -8.88 -2.97
C GLY A 379 16.79 -9.55 -3.15
N THR A 380 16.35 -9.63 -4.40
CA THR A 380 15.12 -10.30 -4.81
C THR A 380 15.34 -11.74 -5.25
N LEU A 381 16.33 -12.45 -4.70
CA LEU A 381 16.66 -13.87 -4.94
C LEU A 381 16.97 -14.25 -6.39
N THR A 382 17.54 -13.35 -7.19
CA THR A 382 17.76 -13.63 -8.63
C THR A 382 18.75 -14.78 -8.87
N PHE A 383 19.80 -14.91 -8.07
CA PHE A 383 20.73 -16.03 -8.18
C PHE A 383 20.08 -17.36 -7.79
N LEU A 384 19.40 -17.42 -6.65
CA LEU A 384 18.76 -18.66 -6.18
C LEU A 384 17.61 -19.10 -7.07
N ALA A 385 16.79 -18.18 -7.58
CA ALA A 385 15.76 -18.51 -8.55
C ALA A 385 16.36 -19.19 -9.80
N ASN A 386 17.47 -18.66 -10.31
CA ASN A 386 18.15 -19.25 -11.45
C ASN A 386 18.84 -20.59 -11.11
N ALA A 387 19.37 -20.74 -9.89
CA ALA A 387 19.89 -22.03 -9.41
C ALA A 387 18.77 -23.10 -9.34
N ILE A 388 17.58 -22.73 -8.88
CA ILE A 388 16.39 -23.61 -8.84
C ILE A 388 15.98 -24.03 -10.26
N TYR A 389 15.98 -23.10 -11.23
CA TYR A 389 15.73 -23.46 -12.63
C TYR A 389 16.76 -24.47 -13.16
N LEU A 390 18.05 -24.26 -12.89
CA LEU A 390 19.10 -25.20 -13.30
C LEU A 390 18.96 -26.58 -12.63
N ALA A 391 18.59 -26.60 -11.34
CA ALA A 391 18.33 -27.84 -10.62
C ALA A 391 17.14 -28.61 -11.23
N LYS A 392 16.05 -27.89 -11.55
CA LYS A 392 14.88 -28.47 -12.22
C LYS A 392 15.24 -29.03 -13.60
N ASP A 393 15.91 -28.24 -14.44
CA ASP A 393 16.29 -28.64 -15.79
C ASP A 393 17.19 -29.87 -15.76
N GLU A 394 18.18 -29.92 -14.85
CA GLU A 394 19.04 -31.09 -14.68
C GLU A 394 18.22 -32.32 -14.25
N LEU A 395 17.38 -32.20 -13.22
CA LEU A 395 16.54 -33.30 -12.73
C LEU A 395 15.64 -33.85 -13.84
N VAL A 396 14.89 -32.98 -14.53
CA VAL A 396 13.95 -33.37 -15.57
C VAL A 396 14.68 -34.03 -16.74
N SER A 397 15.84 -33.50 -17.14
CA SER A 397 16.62 -34.06 -18.26
C SER A 397 17.15 -35.47 -17.98
N ARG A 398 17.42 -35.80 -16.71
CA ARG A 398 18.03 -37.08 -16.31
C ARG A 398 17.04 -38.12 -15.84
N TYR A 399 16.05 -37.71 -15.06
CA TYR A 399 15.18 -38.60 -14.29
C TYR A 399 13.68 -38.37 -14.59
N GLY A 400 13.34 -37.41 -15.45
CA GLY A 400 11.97 -37.00 -15.71
C GLY A 400 11.39 -36.10 -14.61
N SER A 401 10.13 -35.71 -14.77
CA SER A 401 9.47 -34.72 -13.89
C SER A 401 8.94 -35.30 -12.57
N GLY A 402 8.83 -36.62 -12.43
CA GLY A 402 8.16 -37.27 -11.29
C GLY A 402 8.81 -36.99 -9.93
N SER A 403 10.11 -36.68 -9.91
CA SER A 403 10.85 -36.41 -8.66
C SER A 403 10.93 -34.92 -8.29
N TRP A 404 10.33 -34.02 -9.08
CA TRP A 404 10.44 -32.57 -8.86
C TRP A 404 9.96 -32.15 -7.47
N ASN A 405 8.79 -32.62 -7.05
CA ASN A 405 8.21 -32.22 -5.76
C ASN A 405 9.04 -32.73 -4.56
N SER A 406 9.66 -33.90 -4.67
CA SER A 406 10.57 -34.43 -3.65
C SER A 406 11.86 -33.60 -3.60
N LEU A 407 12.45 -33.25 -4.75
CA LEU A 407 13.62 -32.36 -4.80
C LEU A 407 13.33 -31.00 -4.14
N VAL A 408 12.15 -30.41 -4.40
CA VAL A 408 11.78 -29.14 -3.78
C VAL A 408 11.70 -29.27 -2.25
N LYS A 409 10.94 -30.25 -1.74
CA LYS A 409 10.71 -30.44 -0.30
C LYS A 409 11.95 -30.88 0.47
N GLU A 410 12.70 -31.81 -0.09
CA GLU A 410 13.77 -32.50 0.64
C GLU A 410 15.12 -31.83 0.45
N HIS A 411 15.29 -31.05 -0.63
CA HIS A 411 16.55 -30.42 -0.95
C HIS A 411 16.46 -28.90 -1.05
N ILE A 412 15.69 -28.34 -2.00
CA ILE A 412 15.70 -26.89 -2.26
C ILE A 412 15.26 -26.10 -1.02
N LEU A 413 14.09 -26.42 -0.45
CA LEU A 413 13.58 -25.73 0.74
C LEU A 413 14.43 -25.98 2.01
N LYS A 414 15.30 -27.00 2.00
CA LYS A 414 16.16 -27.34 3.15
C LYS A 414 17.57 -26.78 3.03
N ASN A 415 18.13 -26.66 1.83
CA ASN A 415 19.57 -26.44 1.63
C ASN A 415 19.90 -25.17 0.85
N PHE A 416 18.90 -24.41 0.39
CA PHE A 416 19.12 -23.13 -0.29
C PHE A 416 18.78 -22.01 0.68
N TYR A 417 19.80 -21.24 1.04
CA TYR A 417 19.76 -20.19 2.04
C TYR A 417 19.99 -18.83 1.39
N ALA A 418 19.33 -17.82 1.92
CA ALA A 418 19.57 -16.44 1.52
C ALA A 418 19.46 -15.49 2.71
N PHE A 419 20.26 -14.45 2.68
CA PHE A 419 20.18 -13.32 3.60
C PHE A 419 19.91 -12.04 2.83
N GLU A 420 19.03 -11.22 3.38
CA GLU A 420 18.72 -9.91 2.84
C GLU A 420 18.50 -8.93 4.00
N ILE A 421 19.00 -7.72 3.88
CA ILE A 421 18.94 -6.71 4.94
C ILE A 421 17.75 -5.77 4.75
N LEU A 422 17.23 -5.64 3.53
CA LEU A 422 16.14 -4.76 3.17
C LEU A 422 14.80 -5.51 3.12
N MET A 423 13.79 -4.95 3.78
CA MET A 423 12.47 -5.57 3.90
C MET A 423 11.72 -5.74 2.57
N ALA A 424 11.81 -4.75 1.68
CA ALA A 424 11.13 -4.79 0.39
C ALA A 424 11.71 -5.89 -0.52
N PRO A 425 13.04 -5.95 -0.77
CA PRO A 425 13.65 -7.09 -1.48
C PRO A 425 13.39 -8.44 -0.81
N TYR A 426 13.42 -8.51 0.53
CA TYR A 426 13.07 -9.73 1.26
C TYR A 426 11.65 -10.23 0.93
N THR A 427 10.66 -9.33 0.99
CA THR A 427 9.26 -9.63 0.67
C THR A 427 9.10 -10.13 -0.76
N VAL A 428 9.79 -9.47 -1.69
CA VAL A 428 9.71 -9.77 -3.12
C VAL A 428 10.41 -11.07 -3.46
N GLY A 429 11.53 -11.36 -2.80
CA GLY A 429 12.22 -12.65 -2.91
C GLY A 429 11.30 -13.82 -2.57
N HIS A 430 10.61 -13.76 -1.43
CA HIS A 430 9.67 -14.82 -1.04
C HIS A 430 8.51 -14.98 -2.03
N LEU A 431 7.90 -13.87 -2.48
CA LEU A 431 6.84 -13.89 -3.49
C LEU A 431 7.33 -14.55 -4.80
N LYS A 432 8.51 -14.16 -5.25
CA LYS A 432 9.13 -14.70 -6.47
C LYS A 432 9.35 -16.20 -6.38
N ILE A 433 9.90 -16.70 -5.28
CA ILE A 433 10.11 -18.15 -5.12
C ILE A 433 8.77 -18.89 -5.06
N ALA A 434 7.78 -18.36 -4.35
CA ALA A 434 6.46 -18.98 -4.30
C ALA A 434 5.82 -19.10 -5.70
N LEU A 435 5.90 -18.03 -6.51
CA LEU A 435 5.38 -18.03 -7.87
C LEU A 435 6.20 -18.92 -8.81
N LEU A 436 7.53 -18.87 -8.74
CA LEU A 436 8.42 -19.77 -9.49
C LEU A 436 8.08 -21.23 -9.20
N LEU A 437 7.95 -21.60 -7.93
CA LEU A 437 7.64 -22.98 -7.54
C LEU A 437 6.24 -23.36 -8.05
N LYS A 438 5.24 -22.50 -7.91
CA LYS A 438 3.89 -22.73 -8.42
C LYS A 438 3.87 -22.97 -9.93
N GLU A 439 4.51 -22.09 -10.72
CA GLU A 439 4.65 -22.23 -12.17
C GLU A 439 5.42 -23.49 -12.55
N SER A 440 6.35 -23.91 -11.70
CA SER A 440 7.12 -25.13 -11.90
C SER A 440 6.35 -26.43 -11.59
N GLY A 441 5.12 -26.34 -11.09
CA GLY A 441 4.27 -27.48 -10.71
C GLY A 441 4.35 -27.89 -9.24
N TYR A 442 4.95 -27.05 -8.39
CA TYR A 442 5.02 -27.26 -6.95
C TYR A 442 4.19 -26.20 -6.21
N GLU A 443 3.11 -26.62 -5.57
CA GLU A 443 2.29 -25.74 -4.74
C GLU A 443 2.78 -25.79 -3.29
N MET A 444 3.23 -24.64 -2.78
CA MET A 444 3.72 -24.53 -1.41
C MET A 444 2.56 -24.69 -0.41
N THR A 445 2.80 -25.49 0.62
CA THR A 445 1.90 -25.68 1.76
C THR A 445 2.24 -24.73 2.91
N GLU A 446 1.40 -24.65 3.94
CA GLU A 446 1.66 -23.81 5.12
C GLU A 446 2.92 -24.22 5.91
N GLN A 447 3.40 -25.44 5.71
CA GLN A 447 4.65 -25.93 6.33
C GLN A 447 5.88 -25.60 5.48
N ASP A 448 5.68 -25.19 4.22
CA ASP A 448 6.78 -24.86 3.33
C ASP A 448 7.22 -23.42 3.55
N ARG A 449 8.53 -23.21 3.64
CA ARG A 449 9.11 -21.89 3.69
C ARG A 449 10.48 -21.92 3.03
N PHE A 450 10.73 -20.98 2.12
CA PHE A 450 12.06 -20.78 1.58
C PHE A 450 12.96 -20.15 2.64
N LYS A 451 14.22 -20.56 2.74
CA LYS A 451 15.16 -20.10 3.77
C LYS A 451 15.82 -18.76 3.39
N LEU A 452 14.99 -17.77 3.07
CA LEU A 452 15.36 -16.37 2.98
C LEU A 452 15.08 -15.71 4.32
N TYR A 453 16.10 -15.07 4.89
CA TYR A 453 16.03 -14.41 6.20
C TYR A 453 16.34 -12.92 6.11
N LEU A 454 15.57 -12.13 6.86
CA LEU A 454 15.82 -10.69 7.03
C LEU A 454 16.94 -10.50 8.07
N THR A 455 18.15 -10.18 7.63
CA THR A 455 19.33 -10.04 8.49
C THR A 455 20.47 -9.29 7.80
N ASN A 456 21.34 -8.66 8.58
CA ASN A 456 22.65 -8.24 8.10
C ASN A 456 23.61 -9.42 8.14
N THR A 457 24.08 -9.92 6.98
CA THR A 457 24.97 -11.08 6.91
C THR A 457 26.24 -10.97 7.75
N LEU A 458 26.81 -9.77 7.87
CA LEU A 458 28.06 -9.53 8.61
C LEU A 458 27.85 -9.42 10.13
N ASP A 459 26.60 -9.33 10.57
CA ASP A 459 26.25 -9.19 11.98
C ASP A 459 26.04 -10.56 12.65
N PHE A 460 26.80 -10.78 13.72
CA PHE A 460 26.77 -11.96 14.59
C PHE A 460 26.39 -11.61 16.02
N GLU A 461 25.81 -10.44 16.26
CA GLU A 461 25.28 -10.11 17.58
C GLU A 461 23.96 -10.85 17.82
N LYS A 462 23.83 -11.40 19.03
CA LYS A 462 22.60 -12.07 19.42
C LYS A 462 21.60 -11.02 19.89
N VAL A 463 20.50 -10.89 19.16
CA VAL A 463 19.40 -10.00 19.54
C VAL A 463 18.77 -10.47 20.86
N GLU A 464 18.73 -9.58 21.85
CA GLU A 464 18.04 -9.82 23.12
C GLU A 464 16.52 -9.86 22.94
N GLU A 465 15.80 -10.56 23.82
CA GLU A 465 14.34 -10.57 23.77
C GLU A 465 13.78 -9.21 24.14
N LEU A 466 13.21 -8.52 23.14
CA LEU A 466 12.47 -7.29 23.37
C LEU A 466 11.06 -7.61 23.86
N PRO A 467 10.63 -7.10 25.02
CA PRO A 467 9.24 -7.18 25.45
C PRO A 467 8.45 -6.07 24.76
N LEU A 468 8.10 -6.24 23.47
CA LEU A 468 7.35 -5.26 22.69
C LEU A 468 6.45 -5.94 21.64
N LEU A 469 5.53 -5.18 21.06
CA LEU A 469 4.47 -5.58 20.13
C LEU A 469 4.76 -6.80 19.25
N MET A 470 3.70 -7.54 18.93
CA MET A 470 3.77 -8.79 18.16
C MET A 470 4.54 -8.69 16.81
N LEU A 471 4.67 -7.51 16.17
CA LEU A 471 5.51 -7.36 14.97
C LEU A 471 7.02 -7.26 15.28
N ALA A 472 7.40 -6.57 16.36
CA ALA A 472 8.78 -6.56 16.85
C ALA A 472 9.26 -7.98 17.18
N LYS A 473 8.36 -8.82 17.70
CA LYS A 473 8.62 -10.24 17.93
C LYS A 473 8.93 -10.99 16.62
N GLU A 474 8.17 -10.80 15.55
CA GLU A 474 8.42 -11.50 14.27
C GLU A 474 9.77 -11.08 13.66
N ILE A 475 10.13 -9.80 13.73
CA ILE A 475 11.45 -9.31 13.28
C ILE A 475 12.55 -9.95 14.14
N THR A 476 12.37 -9.97 15.46
CA THR A 476 13.31 -10.60 16.40
C THR A 476 13.46 -12.10 16.12
N ASP A 477 12.36 -12.82 15.87
CA ASP A 477 12.36 -14.24 15.56
C ASP A 477 13.06 -14.52 14.22
N GLU A 478 12.92 -13.63 13.25
CA GLU A 478 13.62 -13.68 11.98
C GLU A 478 15.14 -13.49 12.17
N SER A 479 15.55 -12.48 12.94
CA SER A 479 16.96 -12.25 13.30
C SER A 479 17.56 -13.43 14.09
N LYS A 480 16.80 -14.03 15.03
CA LYS A 480 17.24 -15.23 15.78
C LYS A 480 17.43 -16.44 14.88
N LYS A 481 16.49 -16.71 13.98
CA LYS A 481 16.63 -17.81 13.01
C LYS A 481 17.85 -17.59 12.12
N ALA A 482 18.05 -16.36 11.62
CA ALA A 482 19.23 -16.01 10.86
C ALA A 482 20.52 -16.26 11.66
N PHE A 483 20.60 -15.81 12.91
CA PHE A 483 21.74 -16.04 13.80
C PHE A 483 22.04 -17.54 13.97
N ASP A 484 21.00 -18.36 14.19
CA ASP A 484 21.15 -19.81 14.30
C ASP A 484 21.72 -20.42 13.01
N ILE A 485 21.24 -20.01 11.84
CA ILE A 485 21.79 -20.47 10.56
C ILE A 485 23.26 -20.04 10.41
N LYS A 486 23.59 -18.79 10.71
CA LYS A 486 24.97 -18.27 10.58
C LYS A 486 25.97 -18.97 11.50
N THR A 487 25.51 -19.44 12.68
CA THR A 487 26.40 -19.98 13.73
C THR A 487 26.42 -21.50 13.80
N LYS A 488 25.33 -22.17 13.43
CA LYS A 488 25.17 -23.63 13.60
C LYS A 488 25.23 -24.39 12.28
N GLU A 489 24.78 -23.79 11.18
CA GLU A 489 24.82 -24.45 9.87
C GLU A 489 26.15 -24.17 9.16
N PRO A 490 26.76 -25.15 8.48
CA PRO A 490 28.01 -24.98 7.75
C PRO A 490 27.77 -24.29 6.38
N VAL A 491 27.18 -23.10 6.42
CA VAL A 491 26.80 -22.31 5.22
C VAL A 491 27.69 -21.10 4.99
N LEU A 492 28.36 -20.60 6.03
CA LEU A 492 29.38 -19.56 5.95
C LEU A 492 30.76 -20.23 5.95
N VAL A 493 31.66 -19.78 5.07
CA VAL A 493 33.01 -20.34 4.85
C VAL A 493 34.07 -19.37 5.33
#